data_AF-A0A7J8WVY7-F1
#
_entry.id   AF-A0A7J8WVY7-F1
#
_cell.length_a   1.000
_cell.length_b   1.000
_cell.length_c   1.000
_cell.angle_alpha   90.00
_cell.angle_beta   90.00
_cell.angle_gamma   90.00
#
_symmetry.space_group_name_H-M   'P 1'
#
loop_
_entity.id
_entity.type
_entity.pdbx_description
1 polymer ?
#
loop_
_entity_poly.entity_id
_entity_poly.type
_entity_poly.pdbx_seq_one_letter_code
_entity_poly.pdbx_strand_id
1 'polypeptide(L)'
;MSKTNGNHLLINDHDKYKSMWIRACSSLWMLGGFLLIIYMGHLYILAMVVVIQIFMASELFNLLRRAHEDKRLPGFRILNWHFYFTAMLFVYGRILSHQLVNTVTSDKIFYKLVSKLIKYQMVICYFLYIAGVMWFILTLKKKMYKYQFGQFAWTHMILIVVFTQSAFTVANIFEGIFWFLLPASLIAVNDVAAYFFGFFFGKTPLIKLSPKKTWEGFIGASVVTTISAFVVRNF
;
A
#
# COMPACT_ATOMS: atom_id res chain seq x y z
N MET A 1 -38.21 -32.88 14.71
CA MET A 1 -37.54 -34.12 15.15
C MET A 1 -37.03 -34.84 13.90
N SER A 2 -35.74 -34.73 13.61
CA SER A 2 -34.98 -35.61 12.71
C SER A 2 -33.51 -35.25 12.84
N LYS A 3 -32.84 -35.97 13.74
CA LYS A 3 -31.38 -36.00 13.89
C LYS A 3 -30.78 -36.87 12.78
N THR A 4 -29.45 -36.74 12.64
CA THR A 4 -28.48 -37.60 11.94
C THR A 4 -28.45 -37.59 10.42
N ASN A 5 -27.49 -36.84 9.87
CA ASN A 5 -26.35 -37.47 9.19
C ASN A 5 -25.07 -36.63 9.38
N GLY A 6 -24.29 -37.03 10.37
CA GLY A 6 -22.87 -36.70 10.43
C GLY A 6 -22.08 -37.55 9.44
N ASN A 7 -20.90 -37.06 9.05
CA ASN A 7 -19.90 -37.70 8.18
C ASN A 7 -20.05 -37.51 6.66
N HIS A 8 -20.29 -36.28 6.19
CA HIS A 8 -19.70 -35.90 4.91
C HIS A 8 -18.27 -35.40 5.19
N LEU A 9 -17.35 -36.36 5.35
CA LEU A 9 -15.92 -36.08 5.38
C LEU A 9 -15.57 -35.28 4.12
N LEU A 10 -15.03 -34.08 4.30
CA LEU A 10 -14.46 -33.20 3.27
C LEU A 10 -13.16 -33.80 2.69
N ILE A 11 -13.21 -35.09 2.33
CA ILE A 11 -12.08 -35.94 1.93
C ILE A 11 -12.03 -36.14 0.41
N ASN A 12 -13.05 -35.72 -0.33
CA ASN A 12 -13.01 -35.79 -1.79
C ASN A 12 -13.63 -34.53 -2.40
N ASP A 13 -12.89 -33.43 -2.31
CA ASP A 13 -13.26 -32.16 -2.91
C ASP A 13 -12.20 -31.82 -3.96
N HIS A 14 -12.47 -32.17 -5.22
CA HIS A 14 -11.57 -31.90 -6.36
C HIS A 14 -11.29 -30.38 -6.50
N ASP A 15 -12.18 -29.54 -5.95
CA ASP A 15 -12.01 -28.09 -5.85
C ASP A 15 -11.05 -27.66 -4.73
N LYS A 16 -10.81 -28.48 -3.71
CA LYS A 16 -9.83 -28.20 -2.64
C LYS A 16 -8.39 -28.28 -3.15
N TYR A 17 -8.07 -29.33 -3.91
CA TYR A 17 -6.75 -29.47 -4.56
C TYR A 17 -6.55 -28.42 -5.64
N LYS A 18 -7.58 -28.13 -6.43
CA LYS A 18 -7.56 -27.03 -7.41
C LYS A 18 -7.36 -25.67 -6.73
N SER A 19 -8.04 -25.40 -5.63
CA SER A 19 -7.88 -24.16 -4.86
C SER A 19 -6.50 -24.05 -4.21
N MET A 20 -5.96 -25.15 -3.68
CA MET A 20 -4.61 -25.18 -3.11
C MET A 20 -3.55 -24.99 -4.20
N TRP A 21 -3.75 -25.59 -5.38
CA TRP A 21 -2.87 -25.43 -6.54
C TRP A 21 -2.88 -24.00 -7.07
N ILE A 22 -4.07 -23.39 -7.20
CA ILE A 22 -4.22 -21.98 -7.60
C ILE A 22 -3.50 -21.07 -6.59
N ARG A 23 -3.66 -21.32 -5.28
CA ARG A 23 -2.96 -20.56 -4.24
C ARG A 23 -1.45 -20.72 -4.36
N ALA A 24 -0.94 -21.94 -4.41
CA ALA A 24 0.50 -22.20 -4.53
C ALA A 24 1.10 -21.58 -5.80
N CYS A 25 0.43 -21.72 -6.94
CA CYS A 25 0.86 -21.14 -8.21
C CYS A 25 0.82 -19.60 -8.17
N SER A 26 -0.22 -19.01 -7.57
CA SER A 26 -0.31 -17.55 -7.42
C SER A 26 0.78 -16.99 -6.48
N SER A 27 1.11 -17.70 -5.40
CA SER A 27 2.19 -17.33 -4.49
C SER A 27 3.55 -17.42 -5.17
N LEU A 28 3.79 -18.47 -5.95
CA LEU A 28 5.02 -18.63 -6.72
C LEU A 28 5.16 -17.56 -7.79
N TRP A 29 4.07 -17.24 -8.48
CA TRP A 29 4.05 -16.17 -9.50
C TRP A 29 4.29 -14.79 -8.88
N MET A 30 3.70 -14.51 -7.72
CA MET A 30 3.93 -13.26 -6.98
C MET A 30 5.38 -13.14 -6.50
N LEU A 31 5.97 -14.23 -5.99
CA LEU A 31 7.37 -14.25 -5.58
C LEU A 31 8.31 -14.06 -6.77
N GLY A 32 8.08 -14.79 -7.88
CA GLY A 32 8.87 -14.67 -9.10
C GLY A 32 8.78 -13.27 -9.71
N GLY A 33 7.58 -12.69 -9.76
CA GLY A 33 7.38 -11.31 -10.22
C GLY A 33 8.11 -10.30 -9.35
N PHE A 34 8.06 -10.46 -8.02
CA PHE A 34 8.79 -9.58 -7.10
C PHE A 34 10.30 -9.64 -7.31
N LEU A 35 10.87 -10.86 -7.42
CA LEU A 35 12.30 -11.05 -7.67
C LEU A 35 12.73 -10.48 -9.03
N LEU A 36 11.90 -10.64 -10.07
CA LEU A 36 12.14 -10.07 -11.39
C LEU A 36 12.16 -8.54 -11.35
N ILE A 37 11.22 -7.91 -10.64
CA ILE A 37 11.19 -6.45 -10.48
C ILE A 37 12.43 -5.94 -9.74
N ILE A 38 12.88 -6.67 -8.71
CA ILE A 38 14.12 -6.34 -7.99
C ILE A 38 15.32 -6.44 -8.95
N TYR A 39 15.38 -7.48 -9.77
CA TYR A 39 16.46 -7.69 -10.73
C TYR A 39 16.55 -6.57 -11.78
N MET A 40 15.41 -6.01 -12.20
CA MET A 40 15.37 -4.90 -13.16
C MET A 40 15.87 -3.55 -12.59
N GLY A 41 16.06 -3.45 -11.27
CA GLY A 41 16.71 -2.32 -10.61
C GLY A 41 15.76 -1.24 -10.06
N HIS A 42 16.36 -0.14 -9.56
CA HIS A 42 15.69 0.87 -8.72
C HIS A 42 14.43 1.49 -9.34
N LEU A 43 14.44 1.79 -10.64
CA LEU A 43 13.31 2.45 -11.32
C LEU A 43 12.06 1.56 -11.37
N TYR A 44 12.24 0.25 -11.56
CA TYR A 44 11.13 -0.70 -11.60
C TYR A 44 10.56 -0.96 -10.20
N ILE A 45 11.41 -1.00 -9.17
CA ILE A 45 10.97 -1.08 -7.78
C ILE A 45 10.17 0.18 -7.40
N LEU A 46 10.61 1.37 -7.82
CA LEU A 46 9.84 2.61 -7.65
C LEU A 46 8.46 2.52 -8.29
N ALA A 47 8.40 2.07 -9.56
CA ALA A 47 7.14 1.92 -10.28
C ALA A 47 6.20 0.93 -9.57
N MET A 48 6.73 -0.19 -9.07
CA MET A 48 5.96 -1.15 -8.26
C MET A 48 5.38 -0.51 -7.01
N VAL A 49 6.18 0.25 -6.24
CA VAL A 49 5.71 0.95 -5.03
C VAL A 49 4.58 1.93 -5.38
N VAL A 50 4.71 2.69 -6.46
CA VAL A 50 3.66 3.62 -6.94
C VAL A 50 2.39 2.86 -7.30
N VAL A 51 2.49 1.72 -8.00
CA VAL A 51 1.33 0.90 -8.37
C VAL A 51 0.60 0.37 -7.13
N ILE A 52 1.34 -0.19 -6.17
CA ILE A 52 0.77 -0.68 -4.90
C ILE A 52 0.10 0.47 -4.15
N GLN A 53 0.72 1.65 -4.12
CA GLN A 53 0.17 2.84 -3.49
C GLN A 53 -1.16 3.27 -4.11
N ILE A 54 -1.29 3.24 -5.44
CA ILE A 54 -2.54 3.55 -6.15
C ILE A 54 -3.65 2.58 -5.76
N PHE A 55 -3.36 1.27 -5.71
CA PHE A 55 -4.33 0.26 -5.31
C PHE A 55 -4.75 0.44 -3.84
N MET A 56 -3.79 0.66 -2.94
CA MET A 56 -4.05 0.90 -1.52
C MET A 56 -4.93 2.13 -1.29
N ALA A 57 -4.61 3.26 -1.94
CA ALA A 57 -5.41 4.47 -1.83
C ALA A 57 -6.82 4.28 -2.42
N SER A 58 -6.94 3.54 -3.53
CA SER A 58 -8.23 3.20 -4.12
C SER A 58 -9.12 2.41 -3.17
N GLU A 59 -8.56 1.38 -2.54
CA GLU A 59 -9.27 0.55 -1.56
C GLU A 59 -9.68 1.37 -0.35
N LEU A 60 -8.78 2.17 0.21
CA LEU A 60 -9.07 3.00 1.37
C LEU A 60 -10.15 4.05 1.07
N PHE A 61 -10.08 4.72 -0.08
CA PHE A 61 -11.16 5.63 -0.51
C PHE A 61 -12.49 4.92 -0.75
N ASN A 62 -12.50 3.64 -1.12
CA ASN A 62 -13.74 2.87 -1.28
C ASN A 62 -14.30 2.42 0.07
N LEU A 63 -13.45 2.05 1.03
CA LEU A 63 -13.86 1.63 2.39
C LEU A 63 -14.55 2.75 3.17
N LEU A 64 -14.09 3.99 2.99
CA LEU A 64 -14.64 5.15 3.68
C LEU A 64 -15.95 5.67 3.09
N ARG A 65 -16.34 5.18 1.91
CA ARG A 65 -17.55 5.65 1.23
C ARG A 65 -18.78 4.92 1.74
N ARG A 66 -19.80 5.71 2.08
CA ARG A 66 -21.12 5.18 2.44
C ARG A 66 -22.00 5.17 1.20
N ALA A 67 -22.35 3.98 0.71
CA ALA A 67 -23.07 3.80 -0.55
C ALA A 67 -24.38 4.60 -0.66
N HIS A 68 -25.07 4.87 0.46
CA HIS A 68 -26.29 5.68 0.47
C HIS A 68 -26.04 7.20 0.34
N GLU A 69 -24.99 7.73 0.97
CA GLU A 69 -24.68 9.17 0.95
C GLU A 69 -23.95 9.56 -0.34
N ASP A 70 -23.16 8.65 -0.91
CA ASP A 70 -22.42 8.83 -2.16
C ASP A 70 -23.30 9.00 -3.39
N LYS A 71 -24.46 8.30 -3.46
CA LYS A 71 -25.41 8.46 -4.57
C LYS A 71 -25.89 9.91 -4.73
N ARG A 72 -25.85 10.70 -3.65
CA ARG A 72 -26.24 12.12 -3.66
C ARG A 72 -25.10 13.07 -4.06
N LEU A 73 -23.87 12.58 -4.15
CA LEU A 73 -22.63 13.34 -4.34
C LEU A 73 -21.63 12.63 -5.28
N PRO A 74 -21.96 12.41 -6.57
CA PRO A 74 -21.08 11.68 -7.50
C PRO A 74 -19.71 12.36 -7.74
N GLY A 75 -19.62 13.68 -7.59
CA GLY A 75 -18.40 14.46 -7.81
C GLY A 75 -17.29 14.23 -6.76
N PHE A 76 -17.61 13.68 -5.58
CA PHE A 76 -16.62 13.49 -4.51
C PHE A 76 -15.56 12.45 -4.87
N ARG A 77 -15.87 11.48 -5.73
CA ARG A 77 -14.88 10.49 -6.20
C ARG A 77 -13.76 11.17 -6.97
N ILE A 78 -14.11 12.04 -7.91
CA ILE A 78 -13.16 12.75 -8.75
C ILE A 78 -12.33 13.71 -7.89
N LEU A 79 -12.96 14.36 -6.91
CA LEU A 79 -12.28 15.26 -5.98
C LEU A 79 -11.20 14.53 -5.14
N ASN A 80 -11.51 13.34 -4.59
CA ASN A 80 -10.52 12.56 -3.84
C ASN A 80 -9.33 12.14 -4.73
N TRP A 81 -9.61 11.74 -5.97
CA TRP A 81 -8.56 11.42 -6.94
C TRP A 81 -7.75 12.64 -7.37
N HIS A 82 -8.35 13.83 -7.43
CA HIS A 82 -7.64 15.08 -7.70
C HIS A 82 -6.62 15.41 -6.60
N PHE A 83 -7.02 15.31 -5.33
CA PHE A 83 -6.10 15.51 -4.20
C PHE A 83 -4.99 14.44 -4.18
N TYR A 84 -5.34 13.18 -4.47
CA TYR A 84 -4.35 12.11 -4.62
C TYR A 84 -3.34 12.39 -5.72
N PHE A 85 -3.79 12.78 -6.91
CA PHE A 85 -2.93 13.11 -8.04
C PHE A 85 -2.03 14.31 -7.73
N THR A 86 -2.57 15.33 -7.06
CA THR A 86 -1.79 16.50 -6.63
C THR A 86 -0.68 16.10 -5.65
N ALA A 87 -0.99 15.26 -4.66
CA ALA A 87 0.00 14.73 -3.71
C ALA A 87 1.04 13.84 -4.41
N MET A 88 0.62 13.02 -5.36
CA MET A 88 1.50 12.17 -6.17
C MET A 88 2.50 13.00 -6.98
N LEU A 89 2.02 14.01 -7.70
CA LEU A 89 2.87 14.93 -8.44
C LEU A 89 3.85 15.66 -7.53
N PHE A 90 3.42 16.10 -6.35
CA PHE A 90 4.27 16.79 -5.40
C PHE A 90 5.42 15.90 -4.88
N VAL A 91 5.08 14.73 -4.33
CA VAL A 91 6.06 13.83 -3.70
C VAL A 91 6.99 13.20 -4.74
N TYR A 92 6.44 12.54 -5.75
CA TYR A 92 7.25 11.82 -6.73
C TYR A 92 7.97 12.75 -7.67
N GLY A 93 7.37 13.89 -8.06
CA GLY A 93 8.08 14.86 -8.87
C GLY A 93 9.29 15.43 -8.13
N ARG A 94 9.19 15.68 -6.81
CA ARG A 94 10.34 16.15 -6.01
C ARG A 94 11.43 15.07 -5.93
N ILE A 95 11.05 13.82 -5.67
CA ILE A 95 12.00 12.72 -5.57
C ILE A 95 12.69 12.46 -6.92
N LEU A 96 11.92 12.38 -8.01
CA LEU A 96 12.44 12.21 -9.37
C LEU A 96 13.31 13.39 -9.78
N SER A 97 12.98 14.63 -9.37
CA SER A 97 13.77 15.80 -9.71
C SER A 97 15.21 15.74 -9.21
N HIS A 98 15.39 15.24 -7.99
CA HIS A 98 16.70 15.14 -7.38
C HIS A 98 17.54 14.03 -8.02
N GLN A 99 16.90 12.96 -8.50
CA GLN A 99 17.60 11.79 -9.04
C GLN A 99 17.82 11.86 -10.56
N LEU A 100 16.90 12.47 -11.32
CA LEU A 100 17.07 12.65 -12.76
C LEU A 100 18.29 13.54 -13.09
N VAL A 101 18.62 14.48 -12.20
CA VAL A 101 19.84 15.31 -12.27
C VAL A 101 21.12 14.47 -12.10
N ASN A 102 21.05 13.34 -11.37
CA ASN A 102 22.22 12.51 -11.05
C ASN A 102 22.38 11.29 -11.96
N THR A 103 21.32 10.77 -12.57
CA THR A 103 21.35 9.43 -13.22
C THR A 103 21.12 9.44 -14.73
N VAL A 104 20.49 10.47 -15.32
CA VAL A 104 20.04 10.40 -16.72
C VAL A 104 20.83 11.33 -17.63
N THR A 105 21.92 10.79 -18.21
CA THR A 105 22.73 11.42 -19.26
C THR A 105 22.33 10.99 -20.68
N SER A 106 21.31 10.13 -20.88
CA SER A 106 21.13 9.47 -22.19
C SER A 106 20.10 10.11 -23.15
N ASP A 107 18.97 10.68 -22.68
CA ASP A 107 17.91 11.15 -23.60
C ASP A 107 17.62 12.66 -23.47
N LYS A 108 18.18 13.43 -24.42
CA LYS A 108 18.08 14.91 -24.48
C LYS A 108 16.64 15.45 -24.51
N ILE A 109 15.66 14.71 -25.05
CA ILE A 109 14.28 15.19 -25.21
C ILE A 109 13.45 14.98 -23.93
N PHE A 110 13.46 13.76 -23.38
CA PHE A 110 12.78 13.45 -22.11
C PHE A 110 13.37 14.26 -20.97
N TYR A 111 14.70 14.36 -20.90
CA TYR A 111 15.37 15.20 -19.91
C TYR A 111 14.93 16.66 -20.01
N LYS A 112 14.84 17.25 -21.21
CA LYS A 112 14.46 18.65 -21.40
C LYS A 112 13.00 18.92 -21.04
N LEU A 113 12.08 18.01 -21.35
CA LEU A 113 10.67 18.12 -20.99
C LEU A 113 10.48 17.98 -19.47
N VAL A 114 11.08 16.94 -18.89
CA VAL A 114 10.99 16.63 -17.46
C VAL A 114 11.69 17.69 -16.61
N SER A 115 12.87 18.18 -17.02
CA SER A 115 13.58 19.29 -16.36
C SER A 115 12.77 20.59 -16.35
N LYS A 116 12.08 20.92 -17.45
CA LYS A 116 11.15 22.06 -17.49
C LYS A 116 9.97 21.86 -16.54
N LEU A 117 9.35 20.68 -16.54
CA LEU A 117 8.23 20.36 -15.65
C LEU A 117 8.64 20.42 -14.18
N ILE A 118 9.80 19.86 -13.83
CA ILE A 118 10.41 19.90 -12.50
C ILE A 118 10.59 21.34 -12.02
N LYS A 119 11.12 22.24 -12.88
CA LYS A 119 11.40 23.63 -12.50
C LYS A 119 10.14 24.36 -12.02
N TYR A 120 8.99 24.11 -12.64
CA TYR A 120 7.71 24.74 -12.29
C TYR A 120 6.82 23.87 -11.41
N GLN A 121 7.28 22.68 -11.03
CA GLN A 121 6.45 21.67 -10.37
C GLN A 121 5.84 22.17 -9.06
N MET A 122 6.60 22.86 -8.22
CA MET A 122 6.07 23.39 -6.95
C MET A 122 4.93 24.38 -7.17
N VAL A 123 5.08 25.26 -8.16
CA VAL A 123 4.05 26.24 -8.52
C VAL A 123 2.81 25.54 -9.08
N ILE A 124 2.99 24.55 -9.95
CA ILE A 124 1.90 23.76 -10.51
C ILE A 124 1.13 23.01 -9.41
N CYS A 125 1.83 22.36 -8.48
CA CYS A 125 1.22 21.65 -7.36
C CYS A 125 0.44 22.60 -6.44
N TYR A 126 0.98 23.79 -6.19
CA TYR A 126 0.30 24.82 -5.39
C TYR A 126 -1.03 25.24 -6.03
N PHE A 127 -1.04 25.55 -7.33
CA PHE A 127 -2.27 25.91 -8.03
C PHE A 127 -3.27 24.75 -8.12
N LEU A 128 -2.81 23.52 -8.35
CA LEU A 128 -3.66 22.32 -8.35
C LEU A 128 -4.32 22.09 -6.98
N TYR A 129 -3.58 22.33 -5.89
CA TYR A 129 -4.12 22.21 -4.54
C TYR A 129 -5.20 23.27 -4.27
N ILE A 130 -4.93 24.55 -4.58
CA ILE A 130 -5.92 25.62 -4.43
C ILE A 130 -7.17 25.35 -5.29
N ALA A 131 -7.00 24.91 -6.53
CA ALA A 131 -8.09 24.52 -7.41
C ALA A 131 -8.93 23.38 -6.80
N GLY A 132 -8.28 22.39 -6.19
CA GLY A 132 -8.96 21.29 -5.49
C GLY A 132 -9.76 21.78 -4.28
N VAL A 133 -9.22 22.70 -3.48
CA VAL A 133 -9.93 23.30 -2.34
C VAL A 133 -11.12 24.13 -2.82
N MET A 134 -10.96 24.92 -3.88
CA MET A 134 -12.08 25.67 -4.47
C MET A 134 -13.17 24.73 -4.99
N TRP A 135 -12.80 23.65 -5.67
CA TRP A 135 -13.75 22.63 -6.13
C TRP A 135 -14.48 21.96 -4.95
N PHE A 136 -13.79 21.65 -3.85
CA PHE A 136 -14.43 21.16 -2.63
C PHE A 136 -15.51 22.14 -2.12
N ILE A 137 -15.17 23.43 -2.00
CA ILE A 137 -16.09 24.47 -1.53
C ILE A 137 -17.32 24.58 -2.44
N LEU A 138 -17.14 24.55 -3.75
CA LEU A 138 -18.24 24.62 -4.73
C LEU A 138 -19.16 23.38 -4.68
N THR A 139 -18.65 22.24 -4.24
CA THR A 139 -19.42 20.98 -4.15
C THR A 139 -20.22 20.87 -2.84
N LEU A 140 -20.10 21.85 -1.94
CA LEU A 140 -20.79 21.84 -0.64
C LEU A 140 -22.32 21.89 -0.81
N LYS A 141 -23.02 20.88 -0.26
CA LYS A 141 -24.49 20.80 -0.28
C LYS A 141 -25.06 20.95 1.13
N LYS A 142 -26.06 21.82 1.28
CA LYS A 142 -26.81 22.01 2.54
C LYS A 142 -27.33 20.66 3.06
N LYS A 143 -27.32 20.48 4.39
CA LYS A 143 -27.69 19.24 5.13
C LYS A 143 -26.68 18.08 5.07
N MET A 144 -25.61 18.15 4.27
CA MET A 144 -24.58 17.09 4.18
C MET A 144 -23.18 17.50 4.66
N TYR A 145 -23.02 18.69 5.24
CA TYR A 145 -21.71 19.24 5.60
C TYR A 145 -20.88 18.32 6.49
N LYS A 146 -21.48 17.70 7.52
CA LYS A 146 -20.76 16.78 8.40
C LYS A 146 -20.12 15.61 7.65
N TYR A 147 -20.82 15.06 6.65
CA TYR A 147 -20.28 14.00 5.79
C TYR A 147 -19.18 14.55 4.88
N GLN A 148 -19.41 15.68 4.21
CA GLN A 148 -18.46 16.26 3.26
C GLN A 148 -17.14 16.68 3.91
N PHE A 149 -17.20 17.35 5.06
CA PHE A 149 -16.02 17.69 5.85
C PHE A 149 -15.34 16.44 6.44
N GLY A 150 -16.12 15.45 6.86
CA GLY A 150 -15.58 14.16 7.29
C GLY A 150 -14.79 13.48 6.17
N GLN A 151 -15.37 13.33 4.99
CA GLN A 151 -14.71 12.77 3.80
C GLN A 151 -13.45 13.57 3.44
N PHE A 152 -13.53 14.90 3.45
CA PHE A 152 -12.38 15.77 3.17
C PHE A 152 -11.23 15.54 4.16
N ALA A 153 -11.52 15.46 5.45
CA ALA A 153 -10.53 15.18 6.49
C ALA A 153 -9.92 13.78 6.33
N TRP A 154 -10.76 12.77 6.08
CA TRP A 154 -10.28 11.41 5.81
C TRP A 154 -9.39 11.35 4.58
N THR A 155 -9.76 12.01 3.48
CA THR A 155 -8.92 12.09 2.28
C THR A 155 -7.55 12.65 2.61
N HIS A 156 -7.45 13.78 3.33
CA HIS A 156 -6.16 14.33 3.71
C HIS A 156 -5.36 13.42 4.65
N MET A 157 -6.03 12.77 5.61
CA MET A 157 -5.38 11.84 6.53
C MET A 157 -4.80 10.63 5.78
N ILE A 158 -5.55 10.06 4.84
CA ILE A 158 -5.11 8.96 3.97
C ILE A 158 -3.90 9.39 3.15
N LEU A 159 -3.95 10.58 2.54
CA LEU A 159 -2.84 11.09 1.75
C LEU A 159 -1.59 11.24 2.60
N ILE A 160 -1.69 11.81 3.80
CA ILE A 160 -0.55 11.94 4.71
C ILE A 160 0.03 10.56 5.03
N VAL A 161 -0.79 9.61 5.49
CA VAL A 161 -0.31 8.27 5.88
C VAL A 161 0.35 7.54 4.70
N VAL A 162 -0.32 7.51 3.56
CA VAL A 162 0.10 6.74 2.37
C VAL A 162 1.32 7.38 1.70
N PHE A 163 1.39 8.71 1.58
CA PHE A 163 2.52 9.39 0.94
C PHE A 163 3.74 9.55 1.84
N THR A 164 3.56 9.73 3.15
CA THR A 164 4.71 9.80 4.06
C THR A 164 5.45 8.47 4.09
N GLN A 165 4.74 7.35 4.24
CA GLN A 165 5.35 6.02 4.21
C GLN A 165 6.03 5.72 2.86
N SER A 166 5.36 6.03 1.74
CA SER A 166 5.93 5.76 0.42
C SER A 166 7.15 6.62 0.13
N ALA A 167 7.17 7.89 0.55
CA ALA A 167 8.33 8.77 0.38
C ALA A 167 9.57 8.23 1.09
N PHE A 168 9.44 7.75 2.33
CA PHE A 168 10.54 7.11 3.06
C PHE A 168 11.00 5.81 2.41
N THR A 169 10.04 4.97 1.98
CA THR A 169 10.36 3.70 1.29
C THR A 169 11.16 3.96 0.02
N VAL A 170 10.75 4.95 -0.76
CA VAL A 170 11.41 5.33 -2.01
C VAL A 170 12.79 5.93 -1.75
N ALA A 171 12.94 6.77 -0.73
CA ALA A 171 14.25 7.28 -0.32
C ALA A 171 15.22 6.12 0.00
N ASN A 172 14.78 5.14 0.78
CA ASN A 172 15.59 3.95 1.10
C ASN A 172 15.95 3.13 -0.15
N ILE A 173 15.03 2.96 -1.10
CA ILE A 173 15.30 2.25 -2.37
C ILE A 173 16.46 2.92 -3.13
N PHE A 174 16.53 4.25 -3.11
CA PHE A 174 17.59 5.00 -3.79
C PHE A 174 18.92 4.99 -3.04
N GLU A 175 18.92 4.95 -1.71
CA GLU A 175 20.15 4.74 -0.92
C GLU A 175 20.72 3.33 -1.10
N GLY A 176 19.85 2.34 -1.30
CA GLY A 176 20.24 0.99 -1.70
C GLY A 176 19.08 0.02 -1.66
N ILE A 177 19.03 -0.91 -2.62
CA ILE A 177 17.98 -1.94 -2.69
C ILE A 177 17.94 -2.78 -1.40
N PHE A 178 19.11 -2.99 -0.77
CA PHE A 178 19.21 -3.70 0.51
C PHE A 178 18.39 -3.04 1.63
N TRP A 179 18.40 -1.70 1.72
CA TRP A 179 17.64 -0.94 2.74
C TRP A 179 16.13 -1.01 2.56
N PHE A 180 15.66 -1.37 1.36
CA PHE A 180 14.27 -1.71 1.09
C PHE A 180 13.97 -3.19 1.36
N LEU A 181 14.84 -4.09 0.89
CA LEU A 181 14.63 -5.53 0.94
C LEU A 181 14.70 -6.10 2.36
N LEU A 182 15.61 -5.59 3.20
CA LEU A 182 15.77 -6.04 4.57
C LEU A 182 14.50 -5.81 5.42
N PRO A 183 13.92 -4.60 5.52
CA PRO A 183 12.69 -4.43 6.28
C PRO A 183 11.51 -5.18 5.65
N ALA A 184 11.43 -5.28 4.32
CA ALA A 184 10.38 -6.05 3.64
C ALA A 184 10.44 -7.55 3.96
N SER A 185 11.64 -8.15 3.96
CA SER A 185 11.83 -9.57 4.28
C SER A 185 11.57 -9.85 5.76
N LEU A 186 11.98 -8.95 6.66
CA LEU A 186 11.69 -9.08 8.09
C LEU A 186 10.19 -9.02 8.39
N ILE A 187 9.42 -8.17 7.70
CA ILE A 187 7.96 -8.15 7.83
C ILE A 187 7.35 -9.49 7.39
N ALA A 188 7.83 -10.07 6.29
CA ALA A 188 7.35 -11.36 5.80
C ALA A 188 7.70 -12.51 6.77
N VAL A 189 8.94 -12.55 7.28
CA VAL A 189 9.37 -13.54 8.29
C VAL A 189 8.56 -13.38 9.58
N ASN A 190 8.30 -12.13 10.00
CA ASN A 190 7.49 -11.86 11.18
C ASN A 190 6.07 -12.38 11.03
N ASP A 191 5.42 -12.21 9.88
CA ASP A 191 4.05 -12.69 9.65
C ASP A 191 3.98 -14.23 9.65
N VAL A 192 4.96 -14.88 9.01
CA VAL A 192 5.09 -16.35 9.01
C VAL A 192 5.33 -16.86 10.43
N ALA A 193 6.26 -16.25 11.18
CA ALA A 193 6.56 -16.64 12.56
C ALA A 193 5.34 -16.43 13.48
N ALA A 194 4.64 -15.30 13.35
CA ALA A 194 3.44 -15.00 14.13
C ALA A 194 2.34 -16.04 13.89
N TYR A 195 2.18 -16.49 12.64
CA TYR A 195 1.27 -17.56 12.29
C TYR A 195 1.69 -18.90 12.92
N PHE A 196 2.96 -19.30 12.80
CA PHE A 196 3.46 -20.56 13.36
C PHE A 196 3.32 -20.59 14.90
N PHE A 197 3.83 -19.59 15.62
CA PHE A 197 3.71 -19.53 17.07
C PHE A 197 2.26 -19.34 17.53
N GLY A 198 1.46 -18.58 16.78
CA GLY A 198 0.04 -18.43 17.03
C GLY A 198 -0.73 -19.73 16.90
N PHE A 199 -0.37 -20.59 15.95
CA PHE A 199 -0.99 -21.90 15.76
C PHE A 199 -0.65 -22.89 16.87
N PHE A 200 0.61 -22.97 17.31
CA PHE A 200 1.05 -23.93 18.33
C PHE A 200 0.79 -23.49 19.76
N PHE A 201 0.96 -22.19 20.06
CA PHE A 201 0.95 -21.65 21.42
C PHE A 201 -0.13 -20.60 21.67
N GLY A 202 -0.92 -20.24 20.66
CA GLY A 202 -1.92 -19.18 20.75
C GLY A 202 -3.06 -19.53 21.70
N LYS A 203 -3.10 -18.88 22.86
CA LYS A 203 -4.16 -19.04 23.86
C LYS A 203 -4.84 -17.71 24.15
N THR A 204 -4.10 -16.60 24.09
CA THR A 204 -4.62 -15.27 24.46
C THR A 204 -4.72 -14.34 23.24
N PRO A 205 -5.92 -13.84 22.89
CA PRO A 205 -6.09 -12.95 21.75
C PRO A 205 -5.49 -11.55 22.05
N LEU A 206 -4.79 -10.99 21.07
CA LEU A 206 -4.11 -9.69 21.17
C LEU A 206 -5.11 -8.52 21.12
N ILE A 207 -6.08 -8.57 20.19
CA ILE A 207 -7.06 -7.49 19.97
C ILE A 207 -8.44 -8.11 19.70
N LYS A 208 -9.50 -7.54 20.29
CA LYS A 208 -10.89 -7.98 20.08
C LYS A 208 -11.35 -7.91 18.62
N LEU A 209 -10.84 -6.95 17.85
CA LEU A 209 -11.13 -6.77 16.42
C LEU A 209 -10.51 -7.88 15.55
N SER A 210 -9.43 -8.53 16.00
CA SER A 210 -8.73 -9.58 15.26
C SER A 210 -8.45 -10.78 16.18
N PRO A 211 -9.47 -11.58 16.50
CA PRO A 211 -9.39 -12.65 17.52
C PRO A 211 -8.40 -13.77 17.18
N LYS A 212 -7.97 -13.89 15.91
CA LYS A 212 -6.97 -14.87 15.46
C LYS A 212 -5.52 -14.46 15.74
N LYS A 213 -5.26 -13.19 16.05
CA LYS A 213 -3.91 -12.72 16.42
C LYS A 213 -3.74 -12.92 17.92
N THR A 214 -2.67 -13.61 18.33
CA THR A 214 -2.42 -13.95 19.73
C THR A 214 -1.18 -13.25 20.28
N TRP A 215 -1.15 -13.04 21.60
CA TRP A 215 0.02 -12.46 22.28
C TRP A 215 1.24 -13.37 22.18
N GLU A 216 1.04 -14.68 22.29
CA GLU A 216 2.12 -15.66 22.20
C GLU A 216 2.73 -15.68 20.79
N GLY A 217 1.89 -15.55 19.77
CA GLY A 217 2.33 -15.40 18.38
C GLY A 217 3.15 -14.13 18.15
N PHE A 218 2.70 -12.99 18.71
CA PHE A 218 3.42 -11.72 18.59
C PHE A 218 4.81 -11.74 19.24
N ILE A 219 4.91 -12.32 20.45
CA ILE A 219 6.18 -12.42 21.17
C ILE A 219 7.14 -13.38 20.43
N GLY A 220 6.64 -14.56 20.03
CA GLY A 220 7.44 -15.53 19.28
C GLY A 220 7.95 -14.97 17.95
N ALA A 221 7.09 -14.25 17.22
CA ALA A 221 7.47 -13.56 15.99
C ALA A 221 8.53 -12.48 16.20
N SER A 222 8.43 -11.70 17.27
CA SER A 222 9.41 -10.64 17.60
C SER A 222 10.81 -11.22 17.83
N VAL A 223 10.91 -12.35 18.55
CA VAL A 223 12.18 -13.04 18.82
C VAL A 223 12.77 -13.59 17.53
N VAL A 224 11.98 -14.31 16.73
CA VAL A 224 12.46 -14.88 15.46
C VAL A 224 12.86 -13.81 14.46
N THR A 225 12.12 -12.71 14.38
CA THR A 225 12.46 -11.58 13.49
C THR A 225 13.77 -10.93 13.90
N THR A 226 14.02 -10.79 15.21
CA THR A 226 15.28 -10.25 15.73
C THR A 226 16.46 -11.16 15.35
N ILE A 227 16.33 -12.47 15.56
CA ILE A 227 17.36 -13.45 15.17
C ILE A 227 17.59 -13.41 13.65
N SER A 228 16.50 -13.39 12.86
CA SER A 228 16.57 -13.31 11.40
C SER A 228 17.31 -12.06 10.94
N ALA A 229 17.11 -10.90 11.60
CA ALA A 229 17.82 -9.68 11.27
C ALA A 229 19.33 -9.79 11.49
N PHE A 230 19.77 -10.44 12.58
CA PHE A 230 21.19 -10.69 12.83
C PHE A 230 21.80 -11.66 11.81
N VAL A 231 21.06 -12.71 11.43
CA VAL A 231 21.53 -13.68 10.42
C VAL A 231 21.68 -13.02 9.05
N VAL A 232 20.68 -12.24 8.61
CA VAL A 232 20.71 -11.54 7.31
C VAL A 232 21.79 -10.47 7.27
N ARG A 233 22.09 -9.82 8.40
CA ARG A 233 23.20 -8.85 8.49
C ARG A 233 24.58 -9.50 8.33
N ASN A 234 24.74 -10.75 8.77
CA ASN A 234 26.03 -11.44 8.76
C ASN A 234 26.38 -12.08 7.40
N PHE A 235 25.43 -12.08 6.47
CA PHE A 235 25.61 -12.45 5.06
C PHE A 235 25.82 -11.20 4.20
#